data_AF-A0AB39NN01-F1
#
_entry.id   AF-A0AB39NN01-F1
#
_cell.length_a   1.000
_cell.length_b   1.000
_cell.length_c   1.000
_cell.angle_alpha   90.00
_cell.angle_beta   90.00
_cell.angle_gamma   90.00
#
_symmetry.space_group_name_H-M   'P 1'
#
loop_
_entity.id
_entity.type
_entity.pdbx_description
1 polymer ?
#
loop_
_entity_poly.entity_id
_entity_poly.type
_entity_poly.pdbx_seq_one_letter_code
_entity_poly.pdbx_strand_id
1 'polypeptide(L)'
;MRALRILLIIAVILGALFTAVDRVAVHLAEGEAADRLRASEGLASTPDVDINGFPFLTQVLGGSLDEVQVGISDYEAGAGEDGKTIRIADLRADLKGVEFSGDFGSAVADSATGTATIAYDELLRTAKAEPTQVAPGITAEVVALSDGGNGKIKVALETTVLGTKLPEPVPVLSSVTVVDGNTVRVRADALPVLGGVEIAESKVRQITDFEQRIDGLPGGISLEKVQAAEDGVEVTVTGKGVRLAG
;
A
#
# COMPACT_ATOMS: atom_id res chain seq x y z
N MET A 1 -35.53 17.03 -45.70
CA MET A 1 -34.41 17.89 -45.25
C MET A 1 -34.71 18.68 -43.96
N ARG A 2 -35.82 19.43 -43.85
CA ARG A 2 -36.10 20.24 -42.64
C ARG A 2 -36.38 19.42 -41.37
N ALA A 3 -37.23 18.40 -41.45
CA ALA A 3 -37.53 17.52 -40.30
C ALA A 3 -36.29 16.75 -39.82
N LEU A 4 -35.48 16.24 -40.76
CA LEU A 4 -34.21 15.58 -40.44
C LEU A 4 -33.24 16.52 -39.72
N ARG A 5 -33.13 17.78 -40.16
CA ARG A 5 -32.29 18.79 -39.51
C ARG A 5 -32.78 19.11 -38.09
N ILE A 6 -34.10 19.23 -37.89
CA ILE A 6 -34.70 19.48 -36.57
C ILE A 6 -34.43 18.29 -35.64
N LEU A 7 -34.64 17.05 -36.11
CA LEU A 7 -34.37 15.84 -35.35
C LEU A 7 -32.90 15.77 -34.93
N LEU A 8 -31.96 16.08 -35.84
CA LEU A 8 -30.53 16.08 -35.55
C LEU A 8 -30.17 17.14 -34.50
N ILE A 9 -30.73 18.34 -34.59
CA ILE A 9 -30.52 19.40 -33.59
C ILE A 9 -31.04 18.97 -32.22
N ILE A 10 -32.25 18.40 -32.16
CA ILE A 10 -32.82 17.90 -30.90
C ILE A 10 -31.93 16.79 -30.32
N ALA A 11 -31.48 15.84 -31.15
CA ALA A 11 -30.60 14.77 -30.73
C ALA A 11 -29.27 15.30 -30.16
N VAL A 12 -28.68 16.31 -30.80
CA VAL A 12 -27.45 16.97 -30.32
C VAL A 12 -27.68 17.68 -28.98
N ILE A 13 -28.78 18.43 -28.84
CA ILE A 13 -29.11 19.13 -27.59
C ILE A 13 -29.34 18.12 -26.45
N LEU A 14 -30.10 17.06 -26.71
CA LEU A 14 -30.36 16.01 -25.72
C LEU A 14 -29.06 15.27 -25.36
N GLY A 15 -28.19 14.98 -26.33
CA GLY A 15 -26.89 14.38 -26.07
C GLY A 15 -25.98 15.26 -25.22
N ALA A 16 -25.96 16.57 -25.50
CA ALA A 16 -25.20 17.54 -24.70
C ALA A 16 -25.75 17.65 -23.27
N LEU A 17 -27.07 17.72 -23.11
CA LEU A 17 -27.71 17.77 -21.79
C LEU A 17 -27.45 16.49 -21.00
N PHE A 18 -27.58 15.32 -21.64
CA PHE A 18 -27.30 14.03 -21.02
C PHE A 18 -25.86 13.96 -20.51
N THR A 19 -24.88 14.35 -21.34
CA THR A 19 -23.47 14.39 -20.97
C THR A 19 -23.22 15.30 -19.76
N ALA A 20 -23.87 16.46 -19.71
CA ALA A 20 -23.74 17.39 -18.58
C ALA A 20 -24.30 16.79 -17.28
N VAL A 21 -25.47 16.16 -17.33
CA VAL A 21 -26.08 15.50 -16.17
C VAL A 21 -25.22 14.32 -15.70
N ASP A 22 -24.71 13.51 -16.64
CA ASP A 22 -23.84 12.37 -16.36
C ASP A 22 -22.59 12.80 -15.59
N ARG A 23 -21.91 13.87 -16.02
CA ARG A 23 -20.69 14.35 -15.36
C ARG A 23 -20.94 14.98 -14.00
N VAL A 24 -22.10 15.61 -13.80
CA VAL A 24 -22.48 16.10 -12.46
C VAL A 24 -22.80 14.93 -11.54
N ALA A 25 -23.50 13.91 -12.04
CA ALA A 25 -23.88 12.74 -11.24
C ALA A 25 -22.65 11.97 -10.72
N VAL A 26 -21.64 11.73 -11.56
CA VAL A 26 -20.42 11.03 -11.13
C VAL A 26 -19.66 11.82 -10.05
N HIS A 27 -19.54 13.14 -10.20
CA HIS A 27 -18.83 13.97 -9.22
C HIS A 27 -19.52 14.00 -7.84
N LEU A 28 -20.85 13.96 -7.83
CA LEU A 28 -21.61 13.82 -6.58
C LEU A 28 -21.44 12.43 -5.96
N ALA A 29 -21.40 11.38 -6.79
CA ALA A 29 -21.19 10.02 -6.32
C ALA A 29 -19.79 9.80 -5.73
N GLU A 30 -18.76 10.34 -6.36
CA GLU A 30 -17.37 10.36 -5.88
C GLU A 30 -17.28 10.98 -4.47
N GLY A 31 -17.86 12.18 -4.30
CA GLY A 31 -17.88 12.86 -3.00
C GLY A 31 -18.63 12.10 -1.90
N GLU A 32 -19.81 11.54 -2.23
CA GLU A 32 -20.58 10.74 -1.28
C GLU A 32 -19.85 9.42 -0.90
N ALA A 33 -19.17 8.79 -1.86
CA ALA A 33 -18.38 7.59 -1.61
C ALA A 33 -17.18 7.92 -0.69
N ALA A 34 -16.49 9.03 -0.93
CA ALA A 34 -15.40 9.49 -0.10
C ALA A 34 -15.85 9.78 1.35
N ASP A 35 -16.98 10.48 1.52
CA ASP A 35 -17.53 10.80 2.85
C ASP A 35 -17.99 9.54 3.61
N ARG A 36 -18.59 8.57 2.92
CA ARG A 36 -18.95 7.28 3.53
C ARG A 36 -17.72 6.49 3.95
N LEU A 37 -16.71 6.41 3.08
CA LEU A 37 -15.48 5.70 3.37
C LEU A 37 -14.74 6.32 4.57
N ARG A 38 -14.70 7.66 4.63
CA ARG A 38 -14.19 8.39 5.79
C ARG A 38 -14.91 8.00 7.07
N ALA A 39 -16.24 7.95 7.04
CA ALA A 39 -17.05 7.65 8.23
C ALA A 39 -16.96 6.18 8.66
N SER A 40 -16.94 5.23 7.71
CA SER A 40 -16.88 3.79 8.01
C SER A 40 -15.52 3.35 8.53
N GLU A 41 -14.44 3.89 7.95
CA GLU A 41 -13.06 3.55 8.31
C GLU A 41 -12.47 4.49 9.37
N GLY A 42 -13.23 5.49 9.84
CA GLY A 42 -12.78 6.43 10.86
C GLY A 42 -11.61 7.31 10.43
N LEU A 43 -11.52 7.64 9.13
CA LEU A 43 -10.38 8.37 8.58
C LEU A 43 -10.33 9.83 9.07
N ALA A 44 -9.13 10.30 9.36
CA ALA A 44 -8.89 11.68 9.81
C ALA A 44 -9.25 12.71 8.71
N SER A 45 -8.87 12.40 7.46
CA SER A 45 -9.12 13.19 6.25
C SER A 45 -10.14 12.50 5.34
N THR A 46 -10.76 13.28 4.45
CA THR A 46 -11.61 12.73 3.38
C THR A 46 -10.70 12.07 2.33
N PRO A 47 -10.93 10.80 1.99
CA PRO A 47 -10.17 10.10 0.96
C PRO A 47 -10.54 10.63 -0.43
N ASP A 48 -9.67 10.37 -1.40
CA ASP A 48 -9.91 10.65 -2.80
C ASP A 48 -10.58 9.43 -3.45
N VAL A 49 -11.65 9.65 -4.21
CA VAL A 49 -12.38 8.59 -4.91
C VAL A 49 -12.68 9.08 -6.31
N ASP A 50 -12.17 8.36 -7.30
CA ASP A 50 -12.42 8.63 -8.71
C ASP A 50 -13.20 7.47 -9.33
N ILE A 51 -14.32 7.78 -9.96
CA ILE A 51 -15.11 6.79 -10.70
C ILE A 51 -14.91 7.06 -12.19
N ASN A 52 -14.20 6.13 -12.84
CA ASN A 52 -13.87 6.23 -14.24
C ASN A 52 -14.91 5.52 -15.12
N GLY A 53 -14.93 5.90 -16.40
CA GLY A 53 -15.84 5.37 -17.41
C GLY A 53 -16.96 6.35 -17.79
N PHE A 54 -17.44 6.24 -19.04
CA PHE A 54 -18.43 7.15 -19.61
C PHE A 54 -19.39 6.40 -20.55
N PRO A 55 -20.72 6.59 -20.44
CA PRO A 55 -21.43 7.43 -19.45
C PRO A 55 -21.62 6.74 -18.09
N PHE A 56 -21.36 7.45 -16.99
CA PHE A 56 -21.50 6.94 -15.62
C PHE A 56 -22.91 6.41 -15.32
N LEU A 57 -23.96 7.13 -15.71
CA LEU A 57 -25.34 6.72 -15.46
C LEU A 57 -25.70 5.41 -16.18
N THR A 58 -25.06 5.14 -17.32
CA THR A 58 -25.27 3.87 -18.04
C THR A 58 -24.62 2.71 -17.31
N GLN A 59 -23.42 2.92 -16.76
CA GLN A 59 -22.72 1.96 -15.92
C GLN A 59 -23.53 1.62 -14.66
N VAL A 60 -24.03 2.65 -13.96
CA VAL A 60 -24.86 2.45 -12.77
C VAL A 60 -26.13 1.63 -13.07
N LEU A 61 -26.81 1.93 -14.18
CA LEU A 61 -27.98 1.16 -14.63
C LEU A 61 -27.62 -0.27 -15.06
N GLY A 62 -26.40 -0.48 -15.53
CA GLY A 62 -25.85 -1.80 -15.86
C GLY A 62 -25.47 -2.64 -14.64
N GLY A 63 -25.36 -2.04 -13.45
CA GLY A 63 -24.97 -2.73 -12.22
C GLY A 63 -23.46 -2.93 -12.07
N SER A 64 -22.64 -2.21 -12.85
CA SER A 64 -21.18 -2.33 -12.81
C SER A 64 -20.49 -0.99 -13.04
N LEU A 65 -19.33 -0.77 -12.43
CA LEU A 65 -18.42 0.34 -12.75
C LEU A 65 -17.15 -0.21 -13.41
N ASP A 66 -16.71 0.43 -14.49
CA ASP A 66 -15.55 -0.03 -15.26
C ASP A 66 -14.27 0.06 -14.42
N GLU A 67 -14.06 1.19 -13.74
CA GLU A 67 -12.88 1.43 -12.93
C GLU A 67 -13.17 2.40 -11.79
N VAL A 68 -12.72 2.07 -10.57
CA VAL A 68 -12.82 2.90 -9.38
C VAL A 68 -11.44 2.99 -8.74
N GLN A 69 -10.96 4.22 -8.54
CA GLN A 69 -9.70 4.47 -7.85
C GLN A 69 -9.99 5.10 -6.49
N VAL A 70 -9.25 4.67 -5.48
CA VAL A 70 -9.37 5.17 -4.10
C VAL A 70 -7.99 5.52 -3.59
N GLY A 71 -7.84 6.73 -3.04
CA GLY A 71 -6.63 7.22 -2.39
C GLY A 71 -6.92 7.60 -0.94
N ILE A 72 -6.20 6.97 0.00
CA ILE A 72 -6.27 7.29 1.43
C ILE A 72 -4.89 7.74 1.88
N SER A 73 -4.81 8.93 2.47
CA SER A 73 -3.60 9.41 3.14
C SER A 73 -3.71 9.15 4.63
N ASP A 74 -2.59 8.82 5.27
CA ASP A 74 -2.48 8.66 6.72
C ASP A 74 -3.50 7.67 7.33
N TYR A 75 -3.44 6.42 6.88
CA TYR A 75 -4.28 5.33 7.39
C TYR A 75 -3.58 4.58 8.53
N GLU A 76 -4.28 4.37 9.65
CA GLU A 76 -3.78 3.51 10.74
C GLU A 76 -4.29 2.08 10.54
N ALA A 77 -3.38 1.16 10.18
CA ALA A 77 -3.69 -0.26 10.04
C ALA A 77 -3.30 -1.04 11.30
N GLY A 78 -4.00 -2.12 11.59
CA GLY A 78 -3.59 -3.06 12.64
C GLY A 78 -2.33 -3.83 12.25
N ALA A 79 -1.35 -3.87 13.15
CA ALA A 79 -0.06 -4.56 12.98
C ALA A 79 0.02 -5.78 13.92
N GLY A 80 -0.48 -6.92 13.44
CA GLY A 80 -0.41 -8.21 14.15
C GLY A 80 -1.38 -8.36 15.33
N GLU A 81 -1.21 -9.45 16.10
CA GLU A 81 -2.14 -9.84 17.18
C GLU A 81 -2.01 -9.02 18.48
N ASP A 82 -0.95 -8.22 18.61
CA ASP A 82 -0.65 -7.46 19.85
C ASP A 82 -1.43 -6.15 20.00
N GLY A 83 -2.38 -5.84 19.11
CA GLY A 83 -3.12 -4.58 19.10
C GLY A 83 -2.26 -3.34 18.77
N LYS A 84 -1.09 -3.54 18.16
CA LYS A 84 -0.25 -2.46 17.65
C LYS A 84 -0.88 -1.91 16.38
N THR A 85 -0.69 -0.63 16.12
CA THR A 85 -1.04 0.00 14.85
C THR A 85 0.23 0.37 14.09
N ILE A 86 0.13 0.40 12.77
CA ILE A 86 1.14 0.91 11.86
C ILE A 86 0.51 2.00 11.00
N ARG A 87 1.15 3.16 10.93
CA ARG A 87 0.74 4.23 10.03
C ARG A 87 1.20 3.95 8.60
N ILE A 88 0.23 3.88 7.70
CA ILE A 88 0.43 3.86 6.25
C ILE A 88 0.29 5.31 5.78
N ALA A 89 1.37 5.86 5.23
CA ALA A 89 1.41 7.26 4.79
C ALA A 89 0.49 7.49 3.59
N ASP A 90 0.48 6.55 2.64
CA ASP A 90 -0.30 6.63 1.42
C ASP A 90 -0.77 5.23 1.02
N LEU A 91 -2.06 5.10 0.75
CA LEU A 91 -2.71 3.88 0.30
C LEU A 91 -3.51 4.22 -0.96
N ARG A 92 -3.23 3.53 -2.06
CA ARG A 92 -4.01 3.61 -3.30
C ARG A 92 -4.56 2.25 -3.67
N ALA A 93 -5.77 2.24 -4.21
CA ALA A 93 -6.41 1.06 -4.80
C ALA A 93 -6.99 1.43 -6.16
N ASP A 94 -6.76 0.58 -7.15
CA ASP A 94 -7.36 0.61 -8.49
C ASP A 94 -8.18 -0.68 -8.64
N LEU A 95 -9.48 -0.51 -8.79
CA LEU A 95 -10.48 -1.56 -8.87
C LEU A 95 -11.10 -1.55 -10.26
N LYS A 96 -11.08 -2.69 -10.95
CA LYS A 96 -11.63 -2.81 -12.32
C LYS A 96 -12.76 -3.80 -12.36
N GLY A 97 -13.79 -3.49 -13.16
CA GLY A 97 -14.98 -4.33 -13.31
C GLY A 97 -15.66 -4.53 -11.96
N VAL A 98 -16.09 -3.43 -11.34
CA VAL A 98 -16.73 -3.45 -10.03
C VAL A 98 -18.23 -3.70 -10.21
N GLU A 99 -18.66 -4.94 -10.01
CA GLU A 99 -20.07 -5.31 -9.99
C GLU A 99 -20.64 -5.09 -8.59
N PHE A 100 -21.83 -4.50 -8.49
CA PHE A 100 -22.51 -4.28 -7.21
C PHE A 100 -23.93 -4.81 -7.23
N SER A 101 -24.43 -5.25 -6.07
CA SER A 101 -25.81 -5.72 -5.94
C SER A 101 -26.80 -4.56 -6.09
N GLY A 102 -28.02 -4.86 -6.57
CA GLY A 102 -29.02 -3.81 -6.82
C GLY A 102 -29.49 -3.04 -5.58
N ASP A 103 -29.19 -3.54 -4.38
CA ASP A 103 -29.39 -2.87 -3.10
C ASP A 103 -28.12 -2.17 -2.57
N PHE A 104 -27.02 -2.21 -3.34
CA PHE A 104 -25.69 -1.67 -3.00
C PHE A 104 -25.08 -2.25 -1.71
N GLY A 105 -25.59 -3.40 -1.24
CA GLY A 105 -25.10 -4.07 -0.03
C GLY A 105 -23.80 -4.86 -0.24
N SER A 106 -23.44 -5.16 -1.49
CA SER A 106 -22.22 -5.89 -1.82
C SER A 106 -21.61 -5.41 -3.13
N ALA A 107 -20.28 -5.54 -3.23
CA ALA A 107 -19.56 -5.26 -4.45
C ALA A 107 -18.35 -6.18 -4.62
N VAL A 108 -18.07 -6.57 -5.87
CA VAL A 108 -16.96 -7.43 -6.27
C VAL A 108 -16.23 -6.82 -7.45
N ALA A 109 -14.91 -6.65 -7.34
CA ALA A 109 -14.05 -6.23 -8.44
C ALA A 109 -13.48 -7.45 -9.16
N ASP A 110 -13.53 -7.45 -10.49
CA ASP A 110 -12.89 -8.45 -11.34
C ASP A 110 -11.38 -8.52 -11.07
N SER A 111 -10.74 -7.35 -10.95
CA SER A 111 -9.34 -7.24 -10.54
C SER A 111 -9.11 -6.02 -9.68
N ALA A 112 -8.14 -6.12 -8.78
CA ALA A 112 -7.69 -5.02 -7.94
C ALA A 112 -6.16 -4.93 -7.96
N THR A 113 -5.63 -3.71 -8.01
CA THR A 113 -4.22 -3.41 -7.72
C THR A 113 -4.17 -2.40 -6.59
N GLY A 114 -3.27 -2.57 -5.64
CA GLY A 114 -3.11 -1.62 -4.54
C GLY A 114 -1.65 -1.35 -4.24
N THR A 115 -1.37 -0.13 -3.79
CA THR A 115 -0.06 0.29 -3.31
C THR A 115 -0.19 0.91 -1.93
N ALA A 116 0.66 0.50 -1.01
CA ALA A 116 0.74 1.08 0.34
C ALA A 116 2.18 1.51 0.63
N THR A 117 2.35 2.72 1.14
CA THR A 117 3.66 3.27 1.53
C THR A 117 3.73 3.39 3.04
N ILE A 118 4.73 2.74 3.64
CA ILE A 118 4.99 2.79 5.07
C ILE A 118 6.29 3.56 5.29
N ALA A 119 6.23 4.64 6.06
CA ALA A 119 7.39 5.47 6.33
C ALA A 119 8.44 4.75 7.19
N TYR A 120 9.72 5.09 6.97
CA TYR A 120 10.85 4.44 7.63
C TYR A 120 10.88 4.63 9.15
N ASP A 121 10.42 5.78 9.64
CA ASP A 121 10.31 6.08 11.07
C ASP A 121 9.28 5.19 11.77
N GLU A 122 8.15 4.92 11.11
CA GLU A 122 7.12 4.04 11.62
C GLU A 122 7.59 2.57 11.65
N LEU A 123 8.33 2.13 10.64
CA LEU A 123 8.96 0.81 10.65
C LEU A 123 9.96 0.66 11.80
N LEU A 124 10.80 1.69 12.02
CA LEU A 124 11.79 1.69 13.09
C LEU A 124 11.13 1.66 14.47
N ARG A 125 10.06 2.44 14.65
CA ARG A 125 9.24 2.47 15.88
C ARG A 125 8.62 1.12 16.18
N THR A 126 8.11 0.44 15.15
CA THR A 126 7.44 -0.86 15.30
C THR A 126 8.44 -1.98 15.56
N ALA A 127 9.62 -1.92 14.95
CA ALA A 127 10.68 -2.93 15.10
C ALA A 127 11.31 -2.97 16.49
N LYS A 128 11.05 -1.97 17.36
CA LYS A 128 11.65 -1.84 18.70
C LYS A 128 13.16 -2.06 18.65
N ALA A 129 13.88 -1.18 17.96
CA ALA A 129 15.32 -1.25 17.83
C ALA A 129 15.99 -1.23 19.21
N GLU A 130 16.26 -2.41 19.77
CA GLU A 130 16.96 -2.58 21.04
C GLU A 130 18.41 -3.02 20.74
N PRO A 131 19.39 -2.54 21.51
CA PRO A 131 20.78 -2.97 21.38
C PRO A 131 20.89 -4.49 21.50
N THR A 132 21.29 -5.15 20.42
CA THR A 132 21.42 -6.60 20.36
C THR A 132 22.89 -6.98 20.31
N GLN A 133 23.30 -7.95 21.13
CA GLN A 133 24.66 -8.48 21.10
C GLN A 133 24.85 -9.38 19.87
N VAL A 134 25.62 -8.90 18.89
CA VAL A 134 25.89 -9.62 17.63
C VAL A 134 27.15 -10.47 17.71
N ALA A 135 28.10 -10.12 18.59
CA ALA A 135 29.30 -10.90 18.91
C ALA A 135 29.80 -10.62 20.33
N PRO A 136 30.69 -11.45 20.91
CA PRO A 136 31.27 -11.18 22.22
C PRO A 136 31.92 -9.79 22.29
N GLY A 137 31.37 -8.91 23.13
CA GLY A 137 31.83 -7.53 23.24
C GLY A 137 31.38 -6.58 22.13
N ILE A 138 30.52 -7.01 21.20
CA ILE A 138 29.97 -6.17 20.13
C ILE A 138 28.44 -6.14 20.21
N THR A 139 27.87 -4.94 20.35
CA THR A 139 26.42 -4.72 20.25
C THR A 139 26.10 -3.85 19.05
N ALA A 140 24.97 -4.11 18.41
CA ALA A 140 24.46 -3.33 17.28
C ALA A 140 23.00 -2.94 17.53
N GLU A 141 22.62 -1.75 17.11
CA GLU A 141 21.28 -1.20 17.21
C GLU A 141 20.91 -0.55 15.87
N VAL A 142 19.68 -0.77 15.40
CA VAL A 142 19.18 -0.09 14.19
C VAL A 142 18.80 1.33 14.57
N VAL A 143 19.45 2.33 13.99
CA VAL A 143 19.18 3.75 14.30
C VAL A 143 18.49 4.49 13.17
N ALA A 144 18.55 3.97 11.93
CA ALA A 144 17.83 4.54 10.80
C ALA A 144 17.57 3.50 9.71
N LEU A 145 16.49 3.73 8.95
CA LEU A 145 16.15 3.05 7.71
C LEU A 145 16.04 4.10 6.60
N SER A 146 16.44 3.75 5.38
CA SER A 146 16.43 4.66 4.22
C SER A 146 16.46 3.88 2.91
N ASP A 147 16.25 4.55 1.78
CA ASP A 147 16.44 3.96 0.47
C ASP A 147 17.92 3.59 0.24
N GLY A 148 18.16 2.32 -0.08
CA GLY A 148 19.47 1.79 -0.47
C GLY A 148 19.67 1.73 -1.99
N GLY A 149 18.67 2.13 -2.77
CA GLY A 149 18.64 2.04 -4.23
C GLY A 149 18.32 0.62 -4.72
N ASN A 150 17.81 0.53 -5.94
CA ASN A 150 17.42 -0.75 -6.58
C ASN A 150 16.40 -1.55 -5.75
N GLY A 151 15.51 -0.87 -5.01
CA GLY A 151 14.48 -1.49 -4.17
C GLY A 151 14.99 -2.10 -2.86
N LYS A 152 16.26 -1.85 -2.49
CA LYS A 152 16.88 -2.35 -1.26
C LYS A 152 16.74 -1.36 -0.12
N ILE A 153 16.52 -1.86 1.08
CA ILE A 153 16.46 -1.03 2.29
C ILE A 153 17.87 -0.87 2.83
N LYS A 154 18.32 0.37 3.03
CA LYS A 154 19.56 0.69 3.73
C LYS A 154 19.27 0.85 5.22
N VAL A 155 19.89 -0.03 6.02
CA VAL A 155 19.80 -0.08 7.47
C VAL A 155 21.07 0.52 8.05
N ALA A 156 20.96 1.57 8.86
CA ALA A 156 22.09 2.15 9.58
C ALA A 156 22.20 1.51 10.97
N LEU A 157 23.32 0.85 11.24
CA LEU A 157 23.60 0.20 12.52
C LEU A 157 24.56 1.05 13.35
N GLU A 158 24.11 1.50 14.52
CA GLU A 158 25.04 1.99 15.53
C GLU A 158 25.69 0.79 16.23
N THR A 159 27.02 0.75 16.25
CA THR A 159 27.77 -0.39 16.79
C THR A 159 28.65 0.04 17.95
N THR A 160 28.65 -0.73 19.02
CA THR A 160 29.53 -0.56 20.18
C THR A 160 30.47 -1.76 20.28
N VAL A 161 31.78 -1.52 20.33
CA VAL A 161 32.83 -2.54 20.45
C VAL A 161 33.57 -2.33 21.77
N LEU A 162 33.55 -3.35 22.64
CA LEU A 162 34.18 -3.34 23.97
C LEU A 162 33.80 -2.10 24.80
N GLY A 163 32.52 -1.70 24.74
CA GLY A 163 31.98 -0.53 25.43
C GLY A 163 32.26 0.82 24.75
N THR A 164 32.91 0.83 23.59
CA THR A 164 33.19 2.06 22.81
C THR A 164 32.31 2.11 21.56
N LYS A 165 31.51 3.17 21.42
CA LYS A 165 30.70 3.41 20.21
C LYS A 165 31.61 3.76 19.03
N LEU A 166 31.33 3.18 17.87
CA LEU A 166 31.96 3.59 16.62
C LEU A 166 31.50 5.02 16.24
N PRO A 167 32.38 5.82 15.61
CA PRO A 167 32.07 7.21 15.30
C PRO A 167 31.03 7.38 14.20
N GLU A 168 30.89 6.40 13.30
CA GLU A 168 29.92 6.43 12.20
C GLU A 168 29.04 5.17 12.20
N PRO A 169 27.73 5.31 11.92
CA PRO A 169 26.85 4.15 11.73
C PRO A 169 27.30 3.31 10.54
N VAL A 170 27.20 1.99 10.70
CA VAL A 170 27.58 1.01 9.68
C VAL A 170 26.37 0.71 8.80
N PRO A 171 26.42 1.00 7.48
CA PRO A 171 25.30 0.74 6.59
C PRO A 171 25.24 -0.74 6.18
N VAL A 172 24.05 -1.31 6.19
CA VAL A 172 23.74 -2.66 5.69
C VAL A 172 22.64 -2.55 4.65
N LEU A 173 22.86 -3.11 3.47
CA LEU A 173 21.83 -3.19 2.44
C LEU A 173 21.04 -4.49 2.60
N SER A 174 19.72 -4.38 2.60
CA SER A 174 18.80 -5.50 2.73
C SER A 174 17.89 -5.59 1.51
N SER A 175 17.87 -6.76 0.87
CA SER A 175 16.92 -7.09 -0.18
C SER A 175 15.60 -7.57 0.44
N VAL A 176 14.49 -7.17 -0.18
CA VAL A 176 13.15 -7.62 0.20
C VAL A 176 12.55 -8.46 -0.93
N THR A 177 11.94 -9.59 -0.58
CA THR A 177 11.33 -10.52 -1.52
C THR A 177 9.96 -10.93 -1.04
N VAL A 178 9.03 -11.14 -1.98
CA VAL A 178 7.71 -11.70 -1.70
C VAL A 178 7.74 -13.18 -2.01
N VAL A 179 7.20 -13.99 -1.08
CA VAL A 179 7.18 -15.44 -1.14
C VAL A 179 5.72 -15.88 -1.00
N ASP A 180 5.29 -16.78 -1.89
CA ASP A 180 3.95 -17.38 -1.89
C ASP A 180 2.78 -16.37 -1.87
N GLY A 181 3.02 -15.14 -2.34
CA GLY A 181 2.02 -14.07 -2.45
C GLY A 181 1.46 -13.55 -1.13
N ASN A 182 2.06 -13.90 0.02
CA ASN A 182 1.60 -13.46 1.35
C ASN A 182 2.70 -13.34 2.39
N THR A 183 3.95 -13.63 2.03
CA THR A 183 5.07 -13.59 2.98
C THR A 183 6.11 -12.61 2.47
N VAL A 184 6.47 -11.65 3.31
CA VAL A 184 7.57 -10.71 3.07
C VAL A 184 8.81 -11.28 3.73
N ARG A 185 9.84 -11.51 2.93
CA ARG A 185 11.16 -11.99 3.36
C ARG A 185 12.18 -10.89 3.13
N VAL A 186 12.75 -10.38 4.21
CA VAL A 186 13.87 -9.45 4.20
C VAL A 186 15.16 -10.24 4.41
N ARG A 187 16.23 -9.89 3.68
CA ARG A 187 17.55 -10.51 3.83
C ARG A 187 18.65 -9.47 3.66
N ALA A 188 19.63 -9.44 4.55
CA ALA A 188 20.82 -8.63 4.37
C ALA A 188 21.71 -9.19 3.24
N ASP A 189 22.12 -8.33 2.31
CA ASP A 189 22.91 -8.72 1.14
C ASP A 189 24.37 -9.02 1.49
N ALA A 190 24.93 -8.21 2.39
CA ALA A 190 26.29 -8.34 2.88
C ALA A 190 26.35 -7.86 4.32
N LEU A 191 27.03 -8.63 5.17
CA LEU A 191 27.27 -8.25 6.54
C LEU A 191 28.61 -7.51 6.62
N PRO A 192 28.66 -6.33 7.28
CA PRO A 192 29.88 -5.57 7.39
C PRO A 192 30.92 -6.34 8.20
N VAL A 193 32.15 -6.44 7.68
CA VAL A 193 33.27 -7.04 8.40
C VAL A 193 33.81 -6.00 9.39
N LEU A 194 33.56 -6.21 10.68
CA LEU A 194 34.04 -5.33 11.74
C LEU A 194 35.45 -5.77 12.17
N GLY A 195 36.47 -5.00 11.80
CA GLY A 195 37.83 -5.19 12.31
C GLY A 195 38.50 -6.52 11.96
N GLY A 196 38.12 -7.15 10.83
CA GLY A 196 38.72 -8.42 10.37
C GLY A 196 38.20 -9.67 11.08
N VAL A 197 37.17 -9.55 11.92
CA VAL A 197 36.46 -10.68 12.53
C VAL A 197 35.28 -11.05 11.64
N GLU A 198 35.26 -12.26 11.08
CA GLU A 198 34.05 -12.84 10.50
C GLU A 198 33.03 -13.02 11.61
N ILE A 199 32.05 -12.11 11.66
CA ILE A 199 30.91 -12.24 12.56
C ILE A 199 30.21 -13.54 12.19
N ALA A 200 29.90 -14.39 13.17
CA ALA A 200 29.26 -15.68 12.93
C ALA A 200 27.98 -15.49 12.10
N GLU A 201 28.06 -15.84 10.82
CA GLU A 201 27.08 -15.54 9.78
C GLU A 201 25.66 -15.98 10.17
N SER A 202 25.56 -17.10 10.87
CA SER A 202 24.32 -17.70 11.37
C SER A 202 23.61 -16.88 12.47
N LYS A 203 24.33 -16.13 13.32
CA LYS A 203 23.70 -15.28 14.35
C LYS A 203 23.22 -13.95 13.80
N VAL A 204 23.91 -13.41 12.80
CA VAL A 204 23.50 -12.16 12.17
C VAL A 204 22.31 -12.39 11.23
N ARG A 205 22.32 -13.49 10.46
CA ARG A 205 21.14 -13.92 9.67
C ARG A 205 19.89 -14.09 10.52
N GLN A 206 20.01 -14.52 11.77
CA GLN A 206 18.85 -14.65 12.67
C GLN A 206 18.22 -13.30 13.06
N ILE A 207 18.95 -12.20 12.93
CA ILE A 207 18.51 -10.83 13.26
C ILE A 207 18.17 -10.04 11.99
N THR A 208 18.85 -10.33 10.87
CA THR A 208 18.67 -9.63 9.59
C THR A 208 17.69 -10.29 8.64
N ASP A 209 17.54 -11.62 8.71
CA ASP A 209 16.59 -12.35 7.89
C ASP A 209 15.28 -12.48 8.66
N PHE A 210 14.28 -11.73 8.23
CA PHE A 210 12.95 -11.73 8.83
C PHE A 210 11.93 -12.16 7.80
N GLU A 211 11.06 -13.08 8.21
CA GLU A 211 9.90 -13.50 7.43
C GLU A 211 8.65 -13.11 8.19
N GLN A 212 7.88 -12.19 7.61
CA GLN A 212 6.56 -11.84 8.11
C GLN A 212 5.53 -12.34 7.12
N ARG A 213 4.67 -13.22 7.61
CA ARG A 213 3.42 -13.53 6.93
C ARG A 213 2.45 -12.38 7.15
N ILE A 214 1.86 -11.88 6.07
CA ILE A 214 0.79 -10.89 6.11
C ILE A 214 -0.52 -11.67 6.12
N ASP A 215 -1.05 -11.89 7.32
CA ASP A 215 -2.36 -12.49 7.53
C ASP A 215 -3.46 -11.42 7.42
N GLY A 216 -4.67 -11.83 7.00
CA GLY A 216 -5.83 -10.93 6.91
C GLY A 216 -5.99 -10.19 5.58
N LEU A 217 -5.25 -10.55 4.53
CA LEU A 217 -5.55 -10.05 3.18
C LEU A 217 -6.96 -10.51 2.76
N PRO A 218 -7.81 -9.60 2.24
CA PRO A 218 -9.11 -9.96 1.69
C PRO A 218 -9.01 -11.08 0.66
N GLY A 219 -10.05 -11.92 0.60
CA GLY A 219 -10.10 -13.03 -0.34
C GLY A 219 -9.86 -12.55 -1.78
N GLY A 220 -8.91 -13.17 -2.46
CA GLY A 220 -8.53 -12.83 -3.82
C GLY A 220 -7.35 -11.86 -3.94
N ILE A 221 -6.83 -11.29 -2.85
CA ILE A 221 -5.64 -10.40 -2.85
C ILE A 221 -4.37 -11.18 -2.49
N SER A 222 -3.26 -10.85 -3.17
CA SER A 222 -1.91 -11.36 -2.93
C SER A 222 -0.88 -10.24 -3.04
N LEU A 223 0.20 -10.34 -2.26
CA LEU A 223 1.37 -9.49 -2.40
C LEU A 223 2.06 -9.79 -3.73
N GLU A 224 2.32 -8.74 -4.49
CA GLU A 224 3.10 -8.81 -5.73
C GLU A 224 4.56 -8.42 -5.47
N LYS A 225 4.77 -7.29 -4.78
CA LYS A 225 6.09 -6.70 -4.62
C LYS A 225 6.20 -5.93 -3.31
N VAL A 226 7.40 -5.94 -2.73
CA VAL A 226 7.79 -5.03 -1.65
C VAL A 226 9.17 -4.48 -1.97
N GLN A 227 9.34 -3.17 -1.88
CA GLN A 227 10.58 -2.50 -2.23
C GLN A 227 10.80 -1.22 -1.42
N ALA A 228 12.06 -0.84 -1.23
CA ALA A 228 12.40 0.49 -0.74
C ALA A 228 12.09 1.56 -1.80
N ALA A 229 11.54 2.68 -1.35
CA ALA A 229 11.34 3.92 -2.08
C ALA A 229 11.95 5.08 -1.27
N GLU A 230 11.96 6.28 -1.84
CA GLU A 230 12.56 7.47 -1.24
C GLU A 230 11.97 7.78 0.15
N ASP A 231 10.64 7.72 0.26
CA ASP A 231 9.90 8.13 1.47
C ASP A 231 9.53 6.97 2.41
N GLY A 232 9.84 5.72 2.04
CA GLY A 232 9.44 4.56 2.83
C GLY A 232 9.55 3.25 2.08
N VAL A 233 8.90 2.22 2.61
CA VAL A 233 8.75 0.92 1.95
C VAL A 233 7.40 0.88 1.24
N GLU A 234 7.44 0.65 -0.07
CA GLU A 234 6.25 0.48 -0.91
C GLU A 234 5.90 -1.01 -1.00
N VAL A 235 4.63 -1.31 -0.77
CA VAL A 235 4.02 -2.63 -0.87
C VAL A 235 3.00 -2.61 -1.99
N THR A 236 3.15 -3.49 -2.98
CA THR A 236 2.20 -3.67 -4.09
C THR A 236 1.44 -4.97 -3.91
N VAL A 237 0.12 -4.90 -4.02
CA VAL A 237 -0.79 -6.04 -4.00
C VAL A 237 -1.59 -6.14 -5.28
N THR A 238 -1.94 -7.35 -5.68
CA THR A 238 -2.86 -7.62 -6.80
C THR A 238 -3.89 -8.65 -6.39
N GLY A 239 -5.07 -8.58 -7.01
CA GLY A 239 -6.11 -9.54 -6.76
C GLY A 239 -7.11 -9.73 -7.89
N LYS A 240 -7.89 -10.81 -7.79
CA LYS A 240 -8.97 -11.16 -8.72
C LYS A 240 -10.22 -11.58 -7.96
N GLY A 241 -11.39 -11.13 -8.40
CA GLY A 241 -12.67 -11.42 -7.74
C GLY A 241 -12.68 -10.92 -6.30
N VAL A 242 -12.19 -9.69 -6.09
CA VAL A 242 -11.98 -9.11 -4.77
C VAL A 242 -13.31 -8.58 -4.24
N ARG A 243 -13.73 -9.04 -3.06
CA ARG A 243 -14.94 -8.52 -2.40
C ARG A 243 -14.60 -7.24 -1.65
N LEU A 244 -15.38 -6.19 -1.93
CA LEU A 244 -15.17 -4.84 -1.38
C LEU A 244 -16.13 -4.55 -0.21
N ALA A 245 -17.34 -5.10 -0.26
CA ALA A 245 -18.37 -4.95 0.75
C ALA A 245 -19.25 -6.21 0.80
N GLY A 246 -19.73 -6.55 2.00
CA GLY A 246 -20.60 -7.71 2.28
C GLY A 246 -20.27 -8.44 3.56
#